data_AF-A0A5C2RTE2-F1
#
_entry.id   AF-A0A5C2RTE2-F1
#
_cell.length_a   1.000
_cell.length_b   1.000
_cell.length_c   1.000
_cell.angle_alpha   90.00
_cell.angle_beta   90.00
_cell.angle_gamma   90.00
#
_symmetry.space_group_name_H-M   'P 1'
#
loop_
_entity.id
_entity.type
_entity.pdbx_description
1 polymer ?
#
loop_
_entity_poly.entity_id
_entity_poly.type
_entity_poly.pdbx_seq_one_letter_code
_entity_poly.pdbx_strand_id
1 'polypeptide(L)'
;WTEASDAVKAYYDQLLVRWKEEMDTLLVYAGVSSAVMTAFVVESYKLLQPDPTDATVAVLMQISTQLNSFTISPPFVNVTQVHQPASATHAPFRASSSAIWLNALWFSSLVFSLGSALLALFVKQWIYDATVGGNSRESARLRQFRLNGLLRWRVGTIVVVLPIMLQLASILFLGGLVVLLWTLHATVAAIASLLVGLLFTFFLAVTILPVFRSDCSYRSP
;
A
#
# COMPACT_ATOMS: atom_id res chain seq x y z
N TRP A 1 -30.03 -39.25 -9.40
CA TRP A 1 -30.41 -38.21 -8.42
C TRP A 1 -29.39 -38.09 -7.29
N THR A 2 -29.07 -39.17 -6.57
CA THR A 2 -28.03 -39.21 -5.52
C THR A 2 -26.64 -38.87 -6.05
N GLU A 3 -26.24 -39.48 -7.17
CA GLU A 3 -24.94 -39.20 -7.82
C GLU A 3 -24.80 -37.74 -8.27
N ALA A 4 -25.86 -37.14 -8.82
CA ALA A 4 -25.88 -35.74 -9.21
C ALA A 4 -25.84 -34.79 -7.99
N SER A 5 -26.51 -35.13 -6.89
CA SER A 5 -26.45 -34.31 -5.66
C SER A 5 -25.08 -34.38 -4.99
N ASP A 6 -24.42 -35.54 -5.04
CA ASP A 6 -23.08 -35.72 -4.48
C ASP A 6 -22.03 -34.99 -5.33
N ALA A 7 -22.15 -35.01 -6.67
CA ALA A 7 -21.27 -34.25 -7.56
C ALA A 7 -21.36 -32.72 -7.33
N VAL A 8 -22.59 -32.18 -7.20
CA VAL A 8 -22.80 -30.75 -6.91
C VAL A 8 -22.26 -30.37 -5.53
N LYS A 9 -22.45 -31.26 -4.55
CA LYS A 9 -21.91 -31.09 -3.20
C LYS A 9 -20.39 -31.05 -3.20
N ALA A 10 -19.73 -31.98 -3.89
CA ALA A 10 -18.29 -32.04 -4.01
C ALA A 10 -17.72 -30.78 -4.69
N TYR A 11 -18.31 -30.34 -5.81
CA TYR A 11 -17.90 -29.12 -6.50
C TYR A 11 -18.02 -27.87 -5.60
N TYR A 12 -19.13 -27.75 -4.86
CA TYR A 12 -19.33 -26.62 -3.94
C TYR A 12 -18.31 -26.61 -2.80
N ASP A 13 -18.11 -27.76 -2.15
CA ASP A 13 -17.16 -27.87 -1.04
C ASP A 13 -15.73 -27.59 -1.53
N GLN A 14 -15.36 -28.08 -2.73
CA GLN A 14 -14.06 -27.80 -3.34
C GLN A 14 -13.86 -26.31 -3.67
N LEU A 15 -14.90 -25.63 -4.18
CA LEU A 15 -14.85 -24.20 -4.47
C LEU A 15 -14.64 -23.37 -3.20
N LEU A 16 -15.37 -23.69 -2.12
CA LEU A 16 -15.24 -23.01 -0.84
C LEU A 16 -13.85 -23.23 -0.22
N VAL A 17 -13.30 -24.45 -0.31
CA VAL A 17 -11.93 -24.76 0.16
C VAL A 17 -10.91 -23.94 -0.63
N ARG A 18 -11.01 -23.93 -1.97
CA ARG A 18 -10.10 -23.16 -2.83
C ARG A 18 -10.13 -21.67 -2.49
N TRP A 19 -11.32 -21.07 -2.37
CA TRP A 19 -11.43 -19.65 -2.02
C TRP A 19 -10.88 -19.37 -0.62
N LYS A 20 -11.10 -20.27 0.34
CA LYS A 20 -10.55 -20.12 1.69
C LYS A 20 -9.02 -20.12 1.69
N GLU A 21 -8.39 -21.07 0.99
CA GLU A 21 -6.92 -21.15 0.86
C GLU A 21 -6.35 -19.92 0.15
N GLU A 22 -7.02 -19.44 -0.88
CA GLU A 22 -6.66 -18.21 -1.58
C GLU A 22 -6.74 -16.98 -0.65
N MET A 23 -7.81 -16.84 0.14
CA MET A 23 -7.93 -15.75 1.12
C MET A 23 -6.83 -15.82 2.18
N ASP A 24 -6.52 -17.01 2.70
CA ASP A 24 -5.47 -17.20 3.70
C ASP A 24 -4.10 -16.78 3.16
N THR A 25 -3.81 -17.11 1.90
CA THR A 25 -2.58 -16.68 1.21
C THR A 25 -2.54 -15.16 1.01
N LEU A 26 -3.64 -14.57 0.56
CA LEU A 26 -3.75 -13.11 0.35
C LEU A 26 -3.62 -12.33 1.65
N LEU A 27 -4.18 -12.84 2.75
CA LEU A 27 -4.07 -12.24 4.08
C LEU A 27 -2.63 -12.20 4.58
N VAL A 28 -1.88 -13.28 4.38
CA VAL A 28 -0.45 -13.32 4.73
C VAL A 28 0.33 -12.32 3.88
N TYR A 29 0.11 -12.30 2.56
CA TYR A 29 0.76 -11.33 1.69
C TYR A 29 0.43 -9.89 2.08
N ALA A 30 -0.84 -9.58 2.31
CA ALA A 30 -1.31 -8.25 2.70
C ALA A 30 -0.74 -7.82 4.06
N GLY A 31 -0.58 -8.74 5.01
CA GLY A 31 0.07 -8.47 6.29
C GLY A 31 1.54 -8.08 6.12
N VAL A 32 2.29 -8.88 5.35
CA VAL A 32 3.71 -8.62 5.09
C VAL A 32 3.90 -7.33 4.28
N SER A 33 3.11 -7.10 3.23
CA SER A 33 3.18 -5.86 2.45
C SER A 33 2.86 -4.65 3.30
N SER A 34 1.83 -4.70 4.13
CA SER A 34 1.44 -3.59 5.02
C SER A 34 2.53 -3.30 6.06
N ALA A 35 3.20 -4.33 6.61
CA ALA A 35 4.30 -4.15 7.53
C ALA A 35 5.48 -3.42 6.87
N VAL A 36 5.87 -3.84 5.66
CA VAL A 36 6.92 -3.18 4.88
C VAL A 36 6.52 -1.73 4.57
N MET A 37 5.32 -1.52 4.01
CA MET A 37 4.80 -0.18 3.68
C MET A 37 4.79 0.76 4.89
N THR A 38 4.39 0.27 6.06
CA THR A 38 4.31 1.08 7.29
C THR A 38 5.67 1.63 7.68
N ALA A 39 6.75 0.85 7.56
CA ALA A 39 8.10 1.33 7.86
C ALA A 39 8.50 2.54 7.01
N PHE A 40 8.18 2.51 5.71
CA PHE A 40 8.46 3.61 4.80
C PHE A 40 7.52 4.80 5.03
N VAL A 41 6.23 4.58 5.27
CA VAL A 41 5.26 5.63 5.57
C VAL A 41 5.63 6.41 6.83
N VAL A 42 6.12 5.73 7.87
CA VAL A 42 6.58 6.39 9.11
C VAL A 42 7.77 7.31 8.84
N GLU A 43 8.70 6.91 7.98
CA GLU A 43 9.81 7.77 7.58
C GLU A 43 9.38 8.91 6.64
N SER A 44 8.54 8.65 5.64
CA SER A 44 8.10 9.71 4.71
C SER A 44 7.18 10.74 5.35
N TYR A 45 6.42 10.35 6.37
CA TYR A 45 5.54 11.28 7.08
C TYR A 45 6.35 12.39 7.75
N LYS A 46 7.58 12.11 8.20
CA LYS A 46 8.49 13.12 8.75
C LYS A 46 8.85 14.18 7.71
N LEU A 47 8.91 13.83 6.42
CA LEU A 47 9.15 14.80 5.33
C LEU A 47 8.00 15.79 5.14
N LEU A 48 6.80 15.50 5.68
CA LEU A 48 5.66 16.43 5.70
C LEU A 48 5.61 17.29 6.96
N GLN A 49 6.50 17.04 7.92
CA GLN A 49 6.59 17.85 9.13
C GLN A 49 7.81 18.77 9.05
N PRO A 50 7.75 19.97 9.65
CA PRO A 50 8.93 20.81 9.81
C PRO A 50 9.97 20.05 10.63
N ASP A 51 11.19 19.91 10.11
CA ASP A 51 12.26 19.29 10.86
C ASP A 51 12.57 20.17 12.09
N PRO A 52 12.47 19.66 13.33
CA PRO A 52 12.84 20.44 14.51
C PRO A 52 14.31 20.92 14.44
N THR A 53 15.13 20.24 13.65
CA THR A 53 16.53 20.62 13.40
C THR A 53 16.65 21.87 12.54
N ASP A 54 15.72 22.12 11.59
CA ASP A 54 15.73 23.36 10.80
C ASP A 54 15.42 24.58 11.68
N ALA A 55 14.53 24.42 12.66
CA ALA A 55 14.25 25.48 13.63
C ALA A 55 15.47 25.78 14.52
N THR A 56 16.20 24.75 14.97
CA THR A 56 17.41 24.96 15.78
C THR A 56 18.57 25.53 14.97
N VAL A 57 18.76 25.09 13.72
CA VAL A 57 19.77 25.66 12.79
C VAL A 57 19.44 27.11 12.46
N ALA A 58 18.17 27.45 12.24
CA ALA A 58 17.74 28.83 12.02
C ALA A 58 18.01 29.71 13.25
N VAL A 59 17.74 29.21 14.47
CA VAL A 59 18.07 29.92 15.72
C VAL A 59 19.59 30.07 15.89
N LEU A 60 20.37 29.03 15.62
CA LEU A 60 21.84 29.07 15.67
C LEU A 60 22.42 30.10 14.69
N MET A 61 21.88 30.14 13.47
CA MET A 61 22.26 31.11 12.46
C MET A 61 21.87 32.54 12.86
N GLN A 62 20.70 32.72 13.47
CA GLN A 62 20.28 34.00 14.03
C GLN A 62 21.23 34.46 15.15
N ILE A 63 21.57 33.58 16.09
CA ILE A 63 22.53 33.88 17.16
C ILE A 63 23.90 34.25 16.57
N SER A 64 24.37 33.52 15.56
CA SER A 64 25.64 33.83 14.87
C SER A 64 25.62 35.23 14.23
N THR A 65 24.53 35.61 13.55
CA THR A 65 24.40 36.94 12.95
C THR A 65 24.35 38.05 14.00
N GLN A 66 23.67 37.82 15.14
CA GLN A 66 23.66 38.76 16.25
C GLN A 66 25.05 38.95 16.85
N LEU A 67 25.80 37.86 17.07
CA LEU A 67 27.16 37.91 17.58
C LEU A 67 28.14 38.62 16.63
N ASN A 68 27.92 38.53 15.32
CA ASN A 68 28.74 39.22 14.32
C ASN A 68 28.38 40.72 14.18
N SER A 69 27.22 41.14 14.67
CA SER A 69 26.76 42.53 14.58
C SER A 69 27.39 43.48 15.62
N PHE A 70 28.12 42.93 16.59
CA PHE A 70 28.84 43.70 17.60
C PHE A 70 30.14 44.27 17.02
N THR A 71 30.19 45.60 16.87
CA THR A 71 31.43 46.32 16.56
C THR A 71 31.93 47.03 17.81
N ILE A 72 33.17 46.77 18.19
CA ILE A 72 33.84 47.39 19.33
C ILE A 72 34.63 48.60 18.82
N SER A 73 34.19 49.81 19.15
CA SER A 73 34.93 51.06 18.90
C SER A 73 35.03 51.83 20.20
N PRO A 74 36.13 51.69 20.96
CA PRO A 74 36.27 52.29 22.29
C PRO A 74 35.97 53.81 22.27
N PRO A 75 35.25 54.35 23.28
CA PRO A 75 34.76 53.72 24.51
C PRO A 75 33.38 53.03 24.40
N PHE A 76 32.83 52.83 23.19
CA PHE A 76 31.47 52.33 22.99
C PHE A 76 31.43 50.98 22.25
N VAL A 77 30.46 50.15 22.61
CA VAL A 77 30.10 48.95 21.83
C VAL A 77 28.81 49.30 21.09
N ASN A 78 28.86 49.29 19.76
CA ASN A 78 27.72 49.65 18.92
C ASN A 78 27.11 48.39 18.29
N VAL A 79 25.78 48.26 18.39
CA VAL A 79 25.01 47.18 17.76
C VAL A 79 24.36 47.74 16.52
N THR A 80 24.75 47.24 15.35
CA THR A 80 24.26 47.77 14.06
C THR A 80 22.96 47.12 13.59
N GLN A 81 22.54 46.01 14.21
CA GLN A 81 21.31 45.30 13.83
C GLN A 81 20.16 45.51 14.83
N VAL A 82 19.06 46.05 14.30
CA VAL A 82 17.77 46.16 14.98
C VAL A 82 17.23 44.75 15.28
N HIS A 83 16.76 44.52 16.50
CA HIS A 83 16.08 43.28 16.89
C HIS A 83 14.91 42.99 15.94
N GLN A 84 15.10 42.06 15.02
CA GLN A 84 14.02 41.52 14.21
C GLN A 84 13.33 40.43 15.05
N PRO A 85 12.03 40.56 15.37
CA PRO A 85 11.33 39.54 16.14
C PRO A 85 11.42 38.21 15.38
N ALA A 86 11.79 37.14 16.09
CA ALA A 86 11.99 35.80 15.53
C ALA A 86 10.81 35.30 14.68
N SER A 87 9.61 35.85 14.91
CA SER A 87 8.39 35.55 14.17
C SER A 87 8.39 36.05 12.70
N ALA A 88 9.26 36.98 12.30
CA ALA A 88 9.23 37.61 10.98
C ALA A 88 10.04 36.87 9.89
N THR A 89 10.84 35.87 10.26
CA THR A 89 11.74 35.17 9.33
C THR A 89 11.31 33.73 9.01
N HIS A 90 10.30 33.19 9.71
CA HIS A 90 9.78 31.87 9.40
C HIS A 90 8.82 31.94 8.22
N ALA A 91 9.34 31.70 7.01
CA ALA A 91 8.48 31.28 5.91
C ALA A 91 7.65 30.07 6.39
N PRO A 92 6.32 30.06 6.18
CA PRO A 92 5.51 28.92 6.59
C PRO A 92 6.06 27.67 5.92
N PHE A 93 6.28 26.63 6.71
CA PHE A 93 6.79 25.35 6.21
C PHE A 93 5.93 24.90 5.03
N ARG A 94 6.58 24.75 3.87
CA ARG A 94 5.94 24.28 2.66
C ARG A 94 6.64 23.00 2.24
N ALA A 95 6.01 21.87 2.53
CA ALA A 95 6.50 20.57 2.11
C ALA A 95 6.77 20.58 0.59
N SER A 96 7.90 19.99 0.19
CA SER A 96 8.24 19.84 -1.23
C SER A 96 7.10 19.12 -1.96
N SER A 97 6.75 19.56 -3.17
CA SER A 97 5.72 18.92 -3.97
C SER A 97 6.00 17.43 -4.19
N SER A 98 7.27 17.02 -4.28
CA SER A 98 7.67 15.62 -4.36
C SER A 98 7.30 14.81 -3.10
N ALA A 99 7.45 15.39 -1.91
CA ALA A 99 7.11 14.75 -0.65
C ALA A 99 5.60 14.54 -0.50
N ILE A 100 4.79 15.49 -0.96
CA ILE A 100 3.33 15.40 -0.95
C ILE A 100 2.86 14.25 -1.86
N TRP A 101 3.35 14.21 -3.11
CA TRP A 101 3.00 13.15 -4.06
C TRP A 101 3.43 11.77 -3.55
N LEU A 102 4.66 11.66 -3.04
CA LEU A 102 5.19 10.40 -2.53
C LEU A 102 4.37 9.87 -1.35
N ASN A 103 4.03 10.73 -0.39
CA ASN A 103 3.21 10.34 0.75
C ASN A 103 1.79 9.98 0.31
N ALA A 104 1.16 10.77 -0.57
CA ALA A 104 -0.16 10.42 -1.09
C ALA A 104 -0.17 9.03 -1.74
N LEU A 105 0.88 8.70 -2.50
CA LEU A 105 1.01 7.43 -3.22
C LEU A 105 1.26 6.26 -2.27
N TRP A 106 2.10 6.45 -1.24
CA TRP A 106 2.35 5.44 -0.21
C TRP A 106 1.15 5.23 0.73
N PHE A 107 0.48 6.29 1.19
CA PHE A 107 -0.76 6.15 1.96
C PHE A 107 -1.84 5.44 1.14
N SER A 108 -1.99 5.79 -0.14
CA SER A 108 -2.94 5.09 -1.03
C SER A 108 -2.61 3.61 -1.15
N SER A 109 -1.33 3.28 -1.31
CA SER A 109 -0.87 1.89 -1.38
C SER A 109 -1.20 1.11 -0.10
N LEU A 110 -0.99 1.70 1.07
CA LEU A 110 -1.32 1.11 2.36
C LEU A 110 -2.83 0.88 2.50
N VAL A 111 -3.65 1.86 2.10
CA VAL A 111 -5.12 1.76 2.12
C VAL A 111 -5.62 0.65 1.21
N PHE A 112 -5.06 0.50 0.00
CA PHE A 112 -5.44 -0.61 -0.89
C PHE A 112 -5.05 -1.98 -0.32
N SER A 113 -3.85 -2.09 0.27
CA SER A 113 -3.39 -3.31 0.93
C SER A 113 -4.31 -3.70 2.11
N LEU A 114 -4.56 -2.77 3.03
CA LEU A 114 -5.47 -3.00 4.17
C LEU A 114 -6.92 -3.25 3.71
N GLY A 115 -7.40 -2.52 2.70
CA GLY A 115 -8.72 -2.71 2.11
C GLY A 115 -8.91 -4.12 1.56
N SER A 116 -7.91 -4.65 0.85
CA SER A 116 -7.93 -6.04 0.39
C SER A 116 -7.92 -7.04 1.54
N ALA A 117 -7.15 -6.80 2.61
CA ALA A 117 -7.15 -7.68 3.79
C ALA A 117 -8.54 -7.72 4.47
N LEU A 118 -9.18 -6.56 4.64
CA LEU A 118 -10.53 -6.47 5.22
C LEU A 118 -11.58 -7.19 4.35
N LEU A 119 -11.53 -6.98 3.04
CA LEU A 119 -12.41 -7.68 2.09
C LEU A 119 -12.17 -9.20 2.09
N ALA A 120 -10.93 -9.65 2.21
CA ALA A 120 -10.59 -11.06 2.32
C ALA A 120 -11.15 -11.69 3.60
N LEU A 121 -11.12 -10.95 4.73
CA LEU A 121 -11.77 -11.39 5.97
C LEU A 121 -13.30 -11.50 5.82
N PHE A 122 -13.95 -10.54 5.15
CA PHE A 122 -15.39 -10.64 4.87
C PHE A 122 -15.73 -11.85 4.00
N VAL A 123 -14.96 -12.10 2.95
CA VAL A 123 -15.13 -13.30 2.10
C VAL A 123 -14.97 -14.57 2.92
N LYS A 124 -13.96 -14.64 3.79
CA LYS A 124 -13.74 -15.79 4.68
C LYS A 124 -14.92 -16.00 5.64
N GLN A 125 -15.49 -14.92 6.18
CA GLN A 125 -16.69 -14.97 7.02
C GLN A 125 -17.91 -15.48 6.24
N TRP A 126 -18.10 -15.03 5.00
CA TRP A 126 -19.18 -15.50 4.13
C TRP A 126 -19.01 -16.97 3.76
N ILE A 127 -17.79 -17.44 3.48
CA ILE A 127 -17.49 -18.86 3.21
C ILE A 127 -17.82 -19.72 4.43
N TYR A 128 -17.45 -19.26 5.63
CA TYR A 128 -17.76 -19.95 6.87
C TYR A 128 -19.27 -20.08 7.08
N ASP A 129 -20.03 -18.98 6.93
CA ASP A 129 -21.49 -19.03 7.01
C ASP A 129 -22.10 -19.84 5.86
N ALA A 130 -21.49 -19.86 4.68
CA ALA A 130 -21.98 -20.66 3.55
C ALA A 130 -21.74 -22.18 3.71
N THR A 131 -20.97 -22.60 4.72
CA THR A 131 -20.69 -24.01 4.99
C THR A 131 -21.88 -24.65 5.72
N VAL A 132 -22.57 -25.58 5.04
CA VAL A 132 -23.72 -26.31 5.59
C VAL A 132 -23.34 -27.79 5.75
N GLY A 133 -23.49 -28.30 6.98
CA GLY A 133 -23.30 -29.72 7.32
C GLY A 133 -24.53 -30.59 7.07
N GLY A 134 -24.31 -31.89 6.82
CA GLY A 134 -25.36 -32.90 6.67
C GLY A 134 -25.76 -33.22 5.23
N ASN A 135 -26.30 -34.43 5.01
CA ASN A 135 -26.68 -34.99 3.69
C ASN A 135 -28.21 -35.03 3.47
N SER A 136 -28.99 -34.32 4.28
CA SER A 136 -30.45 -34.28 4.12
C SER A 136 -30.85 -33.51 2.86
N ARG A 137 -32.03 -33.81 2.30
CA ARG A 137 -32.61 -33.02 1.20
C ARG A 137 -32.81 -31.56 1.60
N GLU A 138 -33.02 -31.29 2.89
CA GLU A 138 -33.14 -29.93 3.43
C GLU A 138 -31.80 -29.20 3.47
N SER A 139 -30.71 -29.88 3.85
CA SER A 139 -29.36 -29.28 3.82
C SER A 139 -28.88 -29.01 2.40
N ALA A 140 -29.24 -29.87 1.44
CA ALA A 140 -28.98 -29.64 0.02
C ALA A 140 -29.70 -28.40 -0.52
N ARG A 141 -30.99 -28.21 -0.15
CA ARG A 141 -31.76 -27.00 -0.51
C ARG A 141 -31.18 -25.73 0.11
N LEU A 142 -30.81 -25.78 1.39
CA LEU A 142 -30.21 -24.65 2.09
C LEU A 142 -28.84 -24.26 1.49
N ARG A 143 -28.01 -25.26 1.15
CA ARG A 143 -26.72 -25.05 0.49
C ARG A 143 -26.89 -24.38 -0.88
N GLN A 144 -27.85 -24.84 -1.68
CA GLN A 144 -28.11 -24.25 -2.99
C GLN A 144 -28.71 -22.84 -2.89
N PHE A 145 -29.51 -22.56 -1.86
CA PHE A 145 -29.98 -21.20 -1.56
C PHE A 145 -28.82 -20.25 -1.20
N ARG A 146 -27.89 -20.70 -0.34
CA ARG A 146 -26.70 -19.92 0.04
C ARG A 146 -25.74 -19.71 -1.14
N LEU A 147 -25.50 -20.73 -1.97
CA LEU A 147 -24.74 -20.61 -3.22
C LEU A 147 -25.38 -19.58 -4.17
N ASN A 148 -26.70 -19.64 -4.37
CA ASN A 148 -27.41 -18.64 -5.17
C ASN A 148 -27.27 -17.24 -4.56
N GLY A 149 -27.26 -17.11 -3.24
CA GLY A 149 -26.91 -15.88 -2.54
C GLY A 149 -25.51 -15.39 -2.93
N LEU A 150 -24.48 -16.22 -2.77
CA LEU A 150 -23.09 -15.87 -3.10
C LEU A 150 -22.92 -15.45 -4.57
N LEU A 151 -23.60 -16.14 -5.49
CA LEU A 151 -23.61 -15.80 -6.91
C LEU A 151 -24.34 -14.48 -7.18
N ARG A 152 -25.49 -14.25 -6.54
CA ARG A 152 -26.27 -13.02 -6.68
C ARG A 152 -25.52 -11.80 -6.17
N TRP A 153 -24.80 -11.96 -5.07
CA TRP A 153 -23.95 -10.93 -4.47
C TRP A 153 -22.55 -10.83 -5.11
N ARG A 154 -22.28 -11.62 -6.17
CA ARG A 154 -21.01 -11.62 -6.93
C ARG A 154 -19.77 -11.79 -6.05
N VAL A 155 -19.85 -12.63 -5.03
CA VAL A 155 -18.71 -12.90 -4.13
C VAL A 155 -17.49 -13.41 -4.91
N GLY A 156 -17.72 -14.22 -5.95
CA GLY A 156 -16.63 -14.66 -6.85
C GLY A 156 -15.92 -13.49 -7.55
N THR A 157 -16.61 -12.39 -7.87
CA THR A 157 -15.97 -11.19 -8.42
C THR A 157 -15.12 -10.48 -7.38
N ILE A 158 -15.58 -10.42 -6.12
CA ILE A 158 -14.81 -9.85 -5.01
C ILE A 158 -13.52 -10.65 -4.80
N VAL A 159 -13.60 -11.99 -4.80
CA VAL A 159 -12.45 -12.89 -4.69
C VAL A 159 -11.39 -12.59 -5.75
N VAL A 160 -11.81 -12.36 -7.01
CA VAL A 160 -10.89 -12.06 -8.12
C VAL A 160 -10.32 -10.63 -8.05
N VAL A 161 -11.06 -9.66 -7.50
CA VAL A 161 -10.60 -8.26 -7.40
C VAL A 161 -9.60 -8.06 -6.25
N LEU A 162 -9.68 -8.87 -5.20
CA LEU A 162 -8.75 -8.83 -4.06
C LEU A 162 -7.26 -8.87 -4.44
N PRO A 163 -6.77 -9.87 -5.19
CA PRO A 163 -5.36 -9.91 -5.62
C PRO A 163 -5.00 -8.70 -6.48
N ILE A 164 -5.93 -8.17 -7.29
CA ILE A 164 -5.70 -7.00 -8.14
C ILE A 164 -5.49 -5.74 -7.30
N MET A 165 -6.29 -5.52 -6.24
CA MET A 165 -6.08 -4.39 -5.33
C MET A 165 -4.72 -4.48 -4.64
N LEU A 166 -4.34 -5.68 -4.22
CA LEU A 166 -3.08 -5.92 -3.52
C LEU A 166 -1.87 -5.74 -4.44
N GLN A 167 -2.00 -6.14 -5.70
CA GLN A 167 -1.03 -5.88 -6.74
C GLN A 167 -0.90 -4.40 -7.08
N LEU A 168 -2.02 -3.70 -7.21
CA LEU A 168 -2.04 -2.26 -7.42
C LEU A 168 -1.32 -1.54 -6.27
N ALA A 169 -1.59 -1.96 -5.03
CA ALA A 169 -0.89 -1.47 -3.85
C ALA A 169 0.63 -1.64 -3.96
N SER A 170 1.11 -2.83 -4.36
CA SER A 170 2.54 -3.09 -4.57
C SER A 170 3.17 -2.24 -5.68
N ILE A 171 2.46 -2.03 -6.80
CA ILE A 171 2.95 -1.20 -7.91
C ILE A 171 3.07 0.27 -7.48
N LEU A 172 2.06 0.79 -6.79
CA LEU A 172 2.09 2.14 -6.24
C LEU A 172 3.29 2.29 -5.29
N PHE A 173 3.45 1.36 -4.34
CA PHE A 173 4.55 1.39 -3.40
C PHE A 173 5.92 1.40 -4.07
N LEU A 174 6.17 0.50 -5.03
CA LEU A 174 7.41 0.43 -5.78
C LEU A 174 7.67 1.69 -6.60
N GLY A 175 6.63 2.28 -7.20
CA GLY A 175 6.73 3.55 -7.91
C GLY A 175 7.21 4.69 -6.99
N GLY A 176 6.61 4.81 -5.80
CA GLY A 176 7.05 5.80 -4.82
C GLY A 176 8.46 5.53 -4.28
N LEU A 177 8.85 4.26 -4.14
CA LEU A 177 10.21 3.87 -3.74
C LEU A 177 11.25 4.30 -4.77
N VAL A 178 10.98 4.10 -6.06
CA VAL A 178 11.87 4.56 -7.13
C VAL A 178 12.05 6.07 -7.05
N VAL A 179 10.95 6.84 -6.94
CA VAL A 179 11.01 8.30 -6.80
C VAL A 179 11.84 8.73 -5.59
N LEU A 180 11.66 8.07 -4.43
CA LEU A 180 12.46 8.34 -3.23
C LEU A 180 13.96 8.17 -3.51
N LEU A 181 14.35 7.03 -4.09
CA LEU A 181 15.76 6.72 -4.33
C LEU A 181 16.41 7.72 -5.29
N TRP A 182 15.68 8.17 -6.30
CA TRP A 182 16.16 9.21 -7.21
C TRP A 182 16.42 10.55 -6.52
N THR A 183 15.67 10.87 -5.45
CA THR A 183 15.94 12.08 -4.66
C THR A 183 17.14 11.96 -3.72
N LEU A 184 17.55 10.74 -3.36
CA LEU A 184 18.69 10.50 -2.47
C LEU A 184 20.01 10.33 -3.23
N HIS A 185 20.10 9.32 -4.10
CA HIS A 185 21.32 9.00 -4.84
C HIS A 185 21.05 8.30 -6.17
N ALA A 186 21.51 8.90 -7.27
CA ALA A 186 21.29 8.42 -8.63
C ALA A 186 21.79 6.98 -8.88
N THR A 187 22.93 6.58 -8.32
CA THR A 187 23.49 5.24 -8.52
C THR A 187 22.63 4.14 -7.90
N VAL A 188 22.20 4.34 -6.65
CA VAL A 188 21.30 3.40 -5.95
C VAL A 188 19.94 3.36 -6.63
N ALA A 189 19.44 4.52 -7.06
CA ALA A 189 18.20 4.64 -7.80
C ALA A 189 18.23 3.89 -9.14
N ALA A 190 19.33 3.95 -9.89
CA ALA A 190 19.46 3.24 -11.15
C ALA A 190 19.38 1.72 -10.96
N ILE A 191 20.10 1.17 -9.97
CA ILE A 191 20.08 -0.27 -9.66
C ILE A 191 18.68 -0.71 -9.22
N ALA A 192 18.04 0.03 -8.31
CA ALA A 192 16.69 -0.29 -7.86
C ALA A 192 15.65 -0.17 -8.98
N SER A 193 15.76 0.86 -9.84
CA SER A 193 14.88 1.05 -10.99
C SER A 193 15.01 -0.09 -12.00
N LEU A 194 16.23 -0.61 -12.22
CA LEU A 194 16.45 -1.78 -13.07
C LEU A 194 15.75 -3.01 -12.49
N LEU A 195 15.90 -3.26 -11.18
CA LEU A 195 15.27 -4.40 -10.51
C LEU A 195 13.74 -4.31 -10.55
N VAL A 196 13.19 -3.14 -10.24
CA VAL A 196 11.74 -2.88 -10.30
C VAL A 196 11.22 -3.02 -11.73
N GLY A 197 11.96 -2.50 -12.72
CA GLY A 197 11.62 -2.63 -14.14
C GLY A 197 11.61 -4.09 -14.61
N LEU A 198 12.57 -4.91 -14.16
CA LEU A 198 12.60 -6.34 -14.46
C LEU A 198 11.40 -7.07 -13.86
N LEU A 199 11.07 -6.78 -12.60
CA LEU A 199 9.89 -7.35 -11.95
C LEU A 199 8.58 -6.93 -12.65
N PHE A 200 8.48 -5.66 -13.05
CA PHE A 200 7.30 -5.14 -13.73
C PHE A 200 7.13 -5.73 -15.13
N THR A 201 8.22 -5.86 -15.89
CA THR A 201 8.19 -6.49 -17.22
C THR A 201 7.85 -7.98 -17.13
N PHE A 202 8.40 -8.70 -16.15
CA PHE A 202 8.01 -10.09 -15.89
C PHE A 202 6.53 -10.20 -15.53
N PHE A 203 6.03 -9.33 -14.66
CA PHE A 203 4.63 -9.29 -14.29
C PHE A 203 3.72 -9.02 -15.51
N LEU A 204 4.00 -7.96 -16.27
CA LEU A 204 3.26 -7.63 -17.49
C LEU A 204 3.30 -8.79 -18.48
N ALA A 205 4.45 -9.44 -18.66
CA ALA A 205 4.55 -10.62 -19.51
C ALA A 205 3.59 -11.71 -19.03
N VAL A 206 3.60 -12.09 -17.76
CA VAL A 206 2.70 -13.13 -17.23
C VAL A 206 1.22 -12.75 -17.36
N THR A 207 0.85 -11.48 -17.17
CA THR A 207 -0.55 -11.02 -17.27
C THR A 207 -1.04 -10.90 -18.71
N ILE A 208 -0.17 -10.46 -19.62
CA ILE A 208 -0.52 -10.13 -21.01
C ILE A 208 -0.31 -11.32 -21.96
N LEU A 209 0.64 -12.20 -21.68
CA LEU A 209 0.90 -13.40 -22.46
C LEU A 209 -0.35 -14.29 -22.69
N PRO A 210 -1.23 -14.53 -21.69
CA PRO A 210 -2.47 -15.28 -21.94
C PRO A 210 -3.52 -14.53 -22.77
N VAL A 211 -3.37 -13.21 -22.98
CA VAL A 211 -4.25 -12.42 -23.86
C VAL A 211 -3.86 -12.59 -25.34
N PHE A 212 -2.58 -12.78 -25.64
CA PHE A 212 -2.09 -12.90 -27.02
C PHE A 212 -1.87 -14.33 -27.51
N ARG A 213 -1.71 -15.30 -26.59
CA ARG A 213 -1.53 -16.72 -26.92
C ARG A 213 -2.62 -17.54 -26.25
N SER A 214 -3.63 -17.92 -27.04
CA SER A 214 -4.77 -18.75 -26.64
C SER A 214 -4.37 -20.15 -26.15
N ASP A 215 -3.13 -20.59 -26.41
CA ASP A 215 -2.59 -21.92 -26.10
C ASP A 215 -1.64 -21.98 -24.87
N CYS A 216 -1.53 -20.92 -24.07
CA CYS A 216 -0.64 -20.93 -22.90
C CYS A 216 -1.32 -21.51 -21.63
N SER A 217 -0.65 -22.47 -20.99
CA SER A 217 -1.01 -23.16 -19.73
C SER A 217 -1.12 -22.27 -18.48
N TYR A 218 -1.15 -20.94 -18.63
CA TYR A 218 -1.40 -19.96 -17.57
C TYR A 218 -2.89 -19.64 -17.40
N ARG A 219 -3.76 -20.24 -18.21
CA ARG A 219 -5.19 -20.26 -17.96
C ARG A 219 -5.43 -21.17 -16.75
N SER A 220 -5.59 -20.59 -15.57
CA SER A 220 -6.02 -21.34 -14.39
C SER A 220 -7.32 -22.10 -14.74
N PRO A 221 -7.45 -23.38 -14.35
CA PRO A 221 -8.66 -24.17 -14.61
C PRO A 221 -9.91 -23.57 -13.95
#